data_AF-A0A941ZDP7-F1
#
_entry.id   AF-A0A941ZDP7-F1
#
_cell.length_a   1.000
_cell.length_b   1.000
_cell.length_c   1.000
_cell.angle_alpha   90.00
_cell.angle_beta   90.00
_cell.angle_gamma   90.00
#
_symmetry.space_group_name_H-M   'P 1'
#
loop_
_entity.id
_entity.type
_entity.pdbx_description
1 polymer ?
#
loop_
_entity_poly.entity_id
_entity_poly.type
_entity_poly.pdbx_seq_one_letter_code
_entity_poly.pdbx_strand_id
1 'polypeptide(L)'
;MSRICFVDIKEQEAGKYTFEVRGNSYEIKEQKEFPLSDSHDLPADAVSDNMETVYLSLPLSSLNFRVLDLPFSDKERVREVLPFELDGMILGGADGAIFDAVTVGKTENTYQVLAVYIEKNRLRDILAKLRVHGIDPVCITSLELKHALMEFSLSKLVPPVFISKEERIPLAIEEMKKPTVNLRRDEFSYTRDVEKTRKSLKVTAVFIIMILLILSADILFRIISSKQEIALLRNEIRKSYLEIFPGEKNIVNELHQLKSHVKELKGREGVFIGVKPLNVLSELAQIEREGARFNEVTIDRESMTLRGEARSLSTVQQLQEKLKKYFDEVAISDSRASVQGNMLFTITAKERKA
;
A
#
# COMPACT_ATOMS: atom_id res chain seq x y z
N MET A 1 19.41 -9.67 -30.95
CA MET A 1 19.54 -10.97 -31.64
C MET A 1 20.33 -11.85 -30.71
N SER A 2 19.74 -12.92 -30.20
CA SER A 2 20.46 -13.85 -29.32
C SER A 2 21.17 -14.90 -30.17
N ARG A 3 22.37 -15.28 -29.75
CA ARG A 3 23.14 -16.38 -30.34
C ARG A 3 23.07 -17.58 -29.42
N ILE A 4 22.57 -18.69 -29.94
CA ILE A 4 22.47 -19.95 -29.21
C ILE A 4 23.49 -20.93 -29.77
N CYS A 5 24.23 -21.59 -28.89
CA CYS A 5 25.06 -22.73 -29.22
C CYS A 5 24.33 -24.02 -28.85
N PHE A 6 24.29 -24.98 -29.77
CA PHE A 6 23.85 -26.34 -29.46
C PHE A 6 25.04 -27.28 -29.67
N VAL A 7 25.48 -27.92 -28.60
CA VAL A 7 26.57 -28.90 -28.62
C VAL A 7 25.95 -30.29 -28.54
N ASP A 8 26.31 -31.16 -29.47
CA ASP A 8 25.72 -32.47 -29.63
C ASP A 8 26.82 -33.52 -29.55
N ILE A 9 26.92 -34.19 -28.40
CA ILE A 9 27.91 -35.23 -28.14
C ILE A 9 27.38 -36.54 -28.75
N LYS A 10 28.20 -37.17 -29.58
CA LYS A 10 27.98 -38.51 -30.14
C LYS A 10 29.06 -39.46 -29.59
N GLU A 11 29.07 -40.72 -30.02
CA GLU A 11 30.02 -41.71 -29.48
C GLU A 11 31.50 -41.37 -29.74
N GLN A 12 31.83 -40.87 -30.94
CA GLN A 12 33.22 -40.60 -31.37
C GLN A 12 33.45 -39.18 -31.89
N GLU A 13 32.41 -38.34 -31.90
CA GLU A 13 32.48 -36.98 -32.41
C GLU A 13 31.51 -36.07 -31.65
N ALA A 14 31.78 -34.77 -31.66
CA ALA A 14 30.89 -33.74 -31.16
C ALA A 14 30.51 -32.78 -32.28
N GLY A 15 29.21 -32.58 -32.50
CA GLY A 15 28.67 -31.55 -33.38
C GLY A 15 28.46 -30.24 -32.62
N LYS A 16 28.81 -29.11 -33.24
CA LYS A 16 28.49 -27.77 -32.75
C LYS A 16 27.66 -27.05 -33.80
N TYR A 17 26.49 -26.57 -33.38
CA TYR A 17 25.57 -25.80 -34.20
C TYR A 17 25.35 -24.43 -33.57
N THR A 18 25.65 -23.36 -34.31
CA THR A 18 25.40 -21.98 -33.88
C THR A 18 24.15 -21.45 -34.58
N PHE A 19 23.16 -21.04 -33.78
CA PHE A 19 21.91 -20.48 -34.26
C PHE A 19 21.81 -18.99 -33.92
N GLU A 20 21.28 -18.21 -34.87
CA GLU A 20 20.82 -16.84 -34.63
C GLU A 20 19.30 -16.85 -34.50
N VAL A 21 18.79 -16.29 -33.40
CA VAL A 21 17.35 -16.27 -33.11
C VAL A 21 16.77 -14.88 -33.37
N ARG A 22 15.72 -14.85 -34.19
CA ARG A 22 14.92 -13.65 -34.50
C ARG A 22 13.45 -13.93 -34.26
N GLY A 23 12.95 -13.60 -33.07
CA GLY A 23 11.59 -13.95 -32.68
C GLY A 23 11.45 -15.47 -32.52
N ASN A 24 10.64 -16.11 -33.37
CA ASN A 24 10.42 -17.57 -33.34
C ASN A 24 11.18 -18.34 -34.45
N SER A 25 11.98 -17.64 -35.27
CA SER A 25 12.82 -18.27 -36.30
C SER A 25 14.24 -18.52 -35.79
N TYR A 26 14.77 -19.68 -36.18
CA TYR A 26 16.11 -20.15 -35.87
C TYR A 26 16.85 -20.30 -37.19
N GLU A 27 17.93 -19.54 -37.39
CA GLU A 27 18.76 -19.62 -38.58
C GLU A 27 20.14 -20.17 -38.19
N ILE A 28 20.58 -21.25 -38.83
CA ILE A 28 21.91 -21.80 -38.61
C ILE A 28 22.97 -20.90 -39.27
N LYS A 29 23.97 -20.48 -38.50
CA LYS A 29 25.09 -19.64 -38.98
C LYS A 29 26.39 -20.39 -39.10
N GLU A 30 26.61 -21.40 -38.25
CA GLU A 30 27.84 -22.17 -38.22
C GLU A 30 27.54 -23.61 -37.83
N GLN A 31 28.19 -24.55 -38.50
CA GLN A 31 28.22 -25.97 -38.15
C GLN A 31 29.68 -26.43 -38.15
N LYS A 32 30.11 -27.06 -37.05
CA LYS A 32 31.45 -27.65 -36.92
C LYS A 32 31.34 -29.02 -36.28
N GLU A 33 32.19 -29.95 -36.68
CA GLU A 33 32.32 -31.26 -36.06
C GLU A 33 33.74 -31.45 -35.56
N PHE A 34 33.86 -32.09 -34.41
CA PHE A 34 35.12 -32.32 -33.73
C PHE A 34 35.26 -33.80 -33.41
N PRO A 35 36.37 -34.45 -33.77
CA PRO A 35 36.63 -35.81 -33.30
C PRO A 35 36.81 -35.79 -31.77
N LEU A 36 36.16 -36.72 -31.08
CA LEU A 36 36.32 -36.91 -29.64
C LEU A 36 37.42 -37.96 -29.42
N SER A 37 38.49 -37.59 -28.71
CA SER A 37 39.51 -38.58 -28.29
C SER A 37 39.00 -39.45 -27.14
N ASP A 38 38.15 -38.89 -26.29
CA ASP A 38 37.34 -39.56 -25.29
C ASP A 38 35.91 -38.98 -25.35
N SER A 39 34.89 -39.81 -25.03
CA SER A 39 33.45 -39.56 -25.24
C SER A 39 32.86 -38.27 -24.61
N HIS A 40 33.67 -37.46 -23.94
CA HIS A 40 33.26 -36.23 -23.25
C HIS A 40 34.32 -35.11 -23.28
N ASP A 41 35.38 -35.22 -24.09
CA ASP A 41 36.44 -34.21 -24.19
C ASP A 41 36.19 -33.27 -25.38
N LEU A 42 35.51 -32.15 -25.12
CA LEU A 42 35.34 -31.10 -26.11
C LEU A 42 36.67 -30.36 -26.31
N PRO A 43 37.15 -30.19 -27.55
CA PRO A 43 38.35 -29.38 -27.79
C PRO A 43 38.11 -27.92 -27.39
N ALA A 44 39.17 -27.24 -26.93
CA ALA A 44 39.11 -25.85 -26.49
C ALA A 44 38.53 -24.88 -27.54
N ASP A 45 38.65 -25.22 -28.83
CA ASP A 45 38.13 -24.44 -29.96
C ASP A 45 36.63 -24.69 -30.26
N ALA A 46 35.98 -25.61 -29.53
CA ALA A 46 34.58 -25.98 -29.76
C ALA A 46 33.61 -24.82 -29.49
N VAL A 47 33.93 -23.88 -28.60
CA VAL A 47 33.04 -22.77 -28.24
C VAL A 47 33.85 -21.48 -28.13
N SER A 48 33.67 -20.57 -29.10
CA SER A 48 34.34 -19.26 -29.11
C SER A 48 33.57 -18.20 -28.33
N ASP A 49 34.33 -17.19 -27.91
CA ASP A 49 34.18 -16.25 -26.78
C ASP A 49 32.95 -15.31 -26.71
N ASN A 50 31.79 -15.65 -27.28
CA ASN A 50 30.65 -14.70 -27.28
C ASN A 50 29.25 -15.35 -27.39
N MET A 51 29.01 -16.45 -26.67
CA MET A 51 27.73 -17.18 -26.74
C MET A 51 26.88 -16.93 -25.49
N GLU A 52 25.65 -16.45 -25.68
CA GLU A 52 24.74 -16.06 -24.60
C GLU A 52 24.01 -17.25 -23.97
N THR A 53 23.80 -18.34 -24.73
CA THR A 53 23.04 -19.50 -24.28
C THR A 53 23.57 -20.76 -24.95
N VAL A 54 23.88 -21.78 -24.14
CA VAL A 54 24.40 -23.07 -24.62
C VAL A 54 23.44 -24.19 -24.25
N TYR A 55 23.18 -25.09 -25.18
CA TYR A 55 22.44 -26.33 -25.00
C TYR A 55 23.38 -27.51 -25.23
N LEU A 56 23.17 -28.60 -24.51
CA LEU A 56 23.93 -29.82 -24.65
C LEU A 56 23.00 -30.99 -24.97
N SER A 57 23.33 -31.78 -25.98
CA SER A 57 22.74 -33.08 -26.28
C SER A 57 23.72 -34.18 -25.93
N LEU A 58 23.24 -35.15 -25.15
CA LEU A 58 23.99 -36.38 -24.81
C LEU A 58 23.52 -37.55 -25.69
N PRO A 59 24.42 -38.48 -26.03
CA PRO A 59 24.06 -39.69 -26.75
C PRO A 59 23.28 -40.65 -25.84
N LEU A 60 22.51 -41.58 -26.42
CA LEU A 60 21.77 -42.58 -25.62
C LEU A 60 22.69 -43.45 -24.77
N SER A 61 23.94 -43.69 -25.19
CA SER A 61 24.95 -44.44 -24.42
C SER A 61 25.39 -43.76 -23.11
N SER A 62 25.02 -42.49 -22.91
CA SER A 62 25.22 -41.76 -21.65
C SER A 62 23.99 -41.73 -20.75
N LEU A 63 22.87 -42.27 -21.21
CA LEU A 63 21.59 -42.23 -20.53
C LEU A 63 21.12 -43.66 -20.22
N ASN A 64 20.35 -43.78 -19.14
CA ASN A 64 19.68 -45.02 -18.77
C ASN A 64 18.17 -44.83 -18.88
N PHE A 65 17.48 -45.93 -19.19
CA PHE A 65 16.06 -45.93 -19.49
C PHE A 65 15.34 -47.00 -18.69
N ARG A 66 14.14 -46.68 -18.19
CA ARG A 66 13.20 -47.66 -17.65
C ARG A 66 11.78 -47.28 -18.06
N VAL A 67 10.96 -48.27 -18.37
CA VAL A 67 9.54 -48.07 -18.67
C VAL A 67 8.73 -48.37 -17.41
N LEU A 68 7.85 -47.46 -17.05
CA LEU A 68 6.98 -47.54 -15.88
C LEU A 68 5.54 -47.27 -16.29
N ASP A 69 4.60 -47.92 -15.63
CA ASP A 69 3.18 -47.64 -15.79
C ASP A 69 2.69 -46.83 -14.58
N LEU A 70 2.30 -45.57 -14.82
CA LEU A 70 1.86 -44.65 -13.78
C LEU A 70 0.38 -44.26 -13.95
N PRO A 71 -0.38 -44.03 -12.86
CA PRO A 71 -1.80 -43.66 -12.96
C PRO A 71 -2.05 -42.21 -13.39
N PHE A 72 -1.00 -41.46 -13.76
CA PHE A 72 -1.07 -40.06 -14.18
C PHE A 72 0.03 -39.75 -15.21
N SER A 73 -0.20 -38.71 -16.03
CA SER A 73 0.72 -38.25 -17.07
C SER A 73 1.30 -36.85 -16.83
N ASP A 74 0.94 -36.22 -15.71
CA ASP A 74 1.43 -34.88 -15.39
C ASP A 74 2.94 -34.91 -15.17
N LYS A 75 3.69 -34.09 -15.92
CA LYS A 75 5.15 -34.18 -15.97
C LYS A 75 5.77 -33.94 -14.60
N GLU A 76 5.33 -32.94 -13.85
CA GLU A 76 5.89 -32.63 -12.53
C GLU A 76 5.59 -33.73 -11.53
N ARG A 77 4.34 -34.22 -11.51
CA ARG A 77 3.95 -35.33 -10.63
C ARG A 77 4.71 -36.61 -10.95
N VAL A 78 4.92 -36.94 -12.23
CA VAL A 78 5.77 -38.07 -12.66
C VAL A 78 7.16 -37.90 -12.09
N ARG A 79 7.77 -36.72 -12.26
CA ARG A 79 9.13 -36.45 -11.79
C ARG A 79 9.28 -36.58 -10.28
N GLU A 80 8.28 -36.21 -9.50
CA GLU A 80 8.30 -36.37 -8.04
C GLU A 80 8.24 -37.84 -7.61
N VAL A 81 7.57 -38.68 -8.39
CA VAL A 81 7.36 -40.10 -8.06
C VAL A 81 8.48 -40.99 -8.57
N LEU A 82 9.17 -40.62 -9.67
CA LEU A 82 10.27 -41.40 -10.26
C LEU A 82 11.36 -41.83 -9.27
N PRO A 83 11.87 -40.96 -8.38
CA PRO A 83 12.89 -41.35 -7.40
C PRO A 83 12.42 -42.51 -6.53
N PHE A 84 11.16 -42.49 -6.07
CA PHE A 84 10.61 -43.54 -5.20
C PHE A 84 10.36 -44.85 -5.94
N GLU A 85 9.84 -44.80 -7.17
CA GLU A 85 9.55 -45.99 -7.99
C GLU A 85 10.83 -46.70 -8.45
N LEU A 86 11.90 -45.92 -8.66
CA LEU A 86 13.19 -46.43 -9.13
C LEU A 86 14.19 -46.69 -8.00
N ASP A 87 13.80 -46.40 -6.75
CA ASP A 87 14.63 -46.71 -5.59
C ASP A 87 14.79 -48.23 -5.44
N GLY A 88 16.02 -48.67 -5.19
CA GLY A 88 16.36 -50.10 -5.20
C GLY A 88 16.46 -50.76 -6.58
N MET A 89 16.04 -50.10 -7.67
CA MET A 89 16.26 -50.57 -9.04
C MET A 89 17.54 -50.01 -9.70
N ILE A 90 18.16 -49.02 -9.06
CA ILE A 90 19.33 -48.29 -9.56
C ILE A 90 20.49 -48.45 -8.60
N LEU A 91 21.68 -48.65 -9.16
CA LEU A 91 22.94 -48.70 -8.41
C LEU A 91 23.19 -47.34 -7.75
N GLY A 92 23.31 -47.32 -6.42
CA GLY A 92 23.45 -46.08 -5.64
C GLY A 92 22.13 -45.44 -5.19
N GLY A 93 20.99 -46.08 -5.46
CA GLY A 93 19.66 -45.59 -5.06
C GLY A 93 19.21 -44.36 -5.84
N ALA A 94 18.02 -43.87 -5.51
CA ALA A 94 17.46 -42.69 -6.17
C ALA A 94 18.31 -41.42 -5.97
N ASP A 95 18.97 -41.29 -4.82
CA ASP A 95 19.81 -40.13 -4.50
C ASP A 95 21.06 -40.01 -5.39
N GLY A 96 21.47 -41.10 -6.05
CA GLY A 96 22.66 -41.15 -6.90
C GLY A 96 22.44 -40.71 -8.35
N ALA A 97 21.20 -40.44 -8.76
CA ALA A 97 20.85 -40.15 -10.16
C ALA A 97 19.97 -38.89 -10.31
N ILE A 98 19.96 -38.34 -11.52
CA ILE A 98 19.03 -37.28 -11.94
C ILE A 98 18.01 -37.91 -12.88
N PHE A 99 16.73 -37.60 -12.65
CA PHE A 99 15.60 -38.16 -13.38
C PHE A 99 14.83 -37.10 -14.18
N ASP A 100 14.42 -37.48 -15.38
CA ASP A 100 13.31 -36.85 -16.10
C ASP A 100 12.48 -37.95 -16.79
N ALA A 101 11.33 -37.58 -17.35
CA ALA A 101 10.44 -38.54 -17.98
C ALA A 101 9.76 -37.99 -19.24
N VAL A 102 9.38 -38.93 -20.09
CA VAL A 102 8.57 -38.72 -21.27
C VAL A 102 7.42 -39.72 -21.27
N THR A 103 6.20 -39.24 -21.47
CA THR A 103 5.03 -40.12 -21.66
C THR A 103 5.09 -40.70 -23.07
N VAL A 104 5.15 -42.03 -23.18
CA VAL A 104 5.32 -42.75 -24.46
C VAL A 104 4.04 -43.47 -24.92
N GLY A 105 3.09 -43.69 -24.01
CA GLY A 105 1.84 -44.35 -24.34
C GLY A 105 0.75 -44.14 -23.29
N LYS A 106 -0.46 -44.55 -23.63
CA LYS A 106 -1.61 -44.55 -22.73
C LYS A 106 -2.40 -45.85 -22.89
N THR A 107 -2.68 -46.50 -21.77
CA THR A 107 -3.58 -47.64 -21.64
C THR A 107 -4.88 -47.16 -20.97
N GLU A 108 -5.93 -48.00 -20.90
CA GLU A 108 -7.25 -47.62 -20.38
C GLU A 108 -7.21 -46.91 -19.01
N ASN A 109 -6.28 -47.30 -18.12
CA ASN A 109 -6.21 -46.75 -16.76
C ASN A 109 -4.80 -46.32 -16.30
N THR A 110 -3.79 -46.43 -17.17
CA THR A 110 -2.39 -46.09 -16.85
C THR A 110 -1.72 -45.41 -18.03
N TYR A 111 -0.66 -44.66 -17.72
CA TYR A 111 0.20 -44.02 -18.69
C TYR A 111 1.55 -44.71 -18.68
N GLN A 112 1.99 -45.12 -19.86
CA GLN A 112 3.31 -45.69 -20.03
C GLN A 112 4.31 -44.53 -20.13
N VAL A 113 5.25 -44.50 -19.19
CA VAL A 113 6.25 -43.45 -19.04
C VAL A 113 7.64 -44.05 -19.22
N LEU A 114 8.44 -43.41 -20.07
CA LEU A 114 9.86 -43.66 -20.19
C LEU A 114 10.60 -42.76 -19.20
N ALA A 115 11.08 -43.34 -18.10
CA ALA A 115 12.00 -42.70 -17.19
C ALA A 115 13.40 -42.68 -17.81
N VAL A 116 14.00 -41.49 -17.85
CA VAL A 116 15.33 -41.23 -18.36
C VAL A 116 16.19 -40.72 -17.21
N TYR A 117 17.35 -41.35 -16.99
CA TYR A 117 18.21 -40.97 -15.88
C TYR A 117 19.69 -41.09 -16.19
N ILE A 118 20.47 -40.25 -15.51
CA ILE A 118 21.93 -40.24 -15.55
C ILE A 118 22.47 -40.22 -14.12
N GLU A 119 23.55 -40.94 -13.86
CA GLU A 119 24.24 -40.88 -12.58
C GLU A 119 24.81 -39.48 -12.34
N LYS A 120 24.63 -38.97 -11.12
CA LYS A 120 25.07 -37.62 -10.74
C LYS A 120 26.57 -37.43 -10.89
N ASN A 121 27.37 -38.46 -10.58
CA ASN A 121 28.83 -38.40 -10.73
C ASN A 121 29.22 -38.20 -12.20
N ARG A 122 28.62 -38.99 -13.11
CA ARG A 122 28.86 -38.87 -14.55
C ARG A 122 28.43 -37.49 -15.07
N LEU A 123 27.26 -37.00 -14.67
CA LEU A 123 26.80 -35.66 -15.05
C LEU A 123 27.71 -34.55 -14.50
N ARG A 124 28.20 -34.70 -13.27
CA ARG A 124 29.16 -33.77 -12.65
C ARG A 124 30.47 -33.71 -13.42
N ASP A 125 30.99 -34.86 -13.85
CA ASP A 125 32.23 -34.93 -14.63
C ASP A 125 32.06 -34.25 -16.00
N ILE A 126 30.95 -34.51 -16.70
CA ILE A 126 30.61 -33.85 -17.97
C ILE A 126 30.56 -32.32 -17.79
N LEU A 127 29.83 -31.86 -16.76
CA LEU A 127 29.71 -30.43 -16.46
C LEU A 127 31.04 -29.80 -16.03
N ALA A 128 31.89 -30.53 -15.30
CA ALA A 128 33.20 -30.05 -14.88
C ALA A 128 34.12 -29.82 -16.10
N LYS A 129 34.14 -30.77 -17.05
CA LYS A 129 34.89 -30.63 -18.31
C LYS A 129 34.41 -29.42 -19.12
N LEU A 130 33.10 -29.25 -19.26
CA LEU A 130 32.52 -28.07 -19.93
C LEU A 130 32.90 -26.76 -19.23
N ARG A 131 32.90 -26.74 -17.90
CA ARG A 131 33.21 -25.56 -17.10
C ARG A 131 34.65 -25.10 -17.25
N VAL A 132 35.61 -26.00 -17.47
CA VAL A 132 37.01 -25.65 -17.78
C VAL A 132 37.10 -24.76 -19.02
N HIS A 133 36.21 -24.95 -19.99
CA HIS A 133 36.09 -24.13 -21.19
C HIS A 133 35.12 -22.95 -21.04
N GLY A 134 34.70 -22.63 -19.80
CA GLY A 134 33.75 -21.54 -19.52
C GLY A 134 32.31 -21.82 -19.92
N ILE A 135 32.01 -23.06 -20.34
CA ILE A 135 30.69 -23.47 -20.84
C ILE A 135 29.82 -23.92 -19.67
N ASP A 136 28.60 -23.41 -19.63
CA ASP A 136 27.57 -23.87 -18.69
C ASP A 136 26.23 -24.01 -19.42
N PRO A 137 25.81 -25.24 -19.79
CA PRO A 137 24.60 -25.43 -20.59
C PRO A 137 23.34 -25.09 -19.77
N VAL A 138 22.39 -24.42 -20.40
CA VAL A 138 21.09 -24.07 -19.80
C VAL A 138 20.17 -25.29 -19.74
N CYS A 139 20.31 -26.19 -20.71
CA CYS A 139 19.55 -27.43 -20.82
C CYS A 139 20.46 -28.56 -21.28
N ILE A 140 20.27 -29.74 -20.69
CA ILE A 140 20.92 -30.99 -21.12
C ILE A 140 19.83 -31.96 -21.57
N THR A 141 19.81 -32.27 -22.86
CA THR A 141 18.81 -33.13 -23.53
C THR A 141 19.50 -34.23 -24.36
N SER A 142 18.79 -34.87 -25.29
CA SER A 142 19.32 -35.87 -26.23
C SER A 142 18.56 -35.84 -27.56
N LEU A 143 19.27 -35.54 -28.66
CA LEU A 143 18.72 -35.62 -30.02
C LEU A 143 18.35 -37.05 -30.41
N GLU A 144 19.16 -38.02 -29.99
CA GLU A 144 18.93 -39.45 -30.25
C GLU A 144 17.67 -39.94 -29.56
N LEU A 145 17.39 -39.46 -28.34
CA LEU A 145 16.15 -39.77 -27.66
C LEU A 145 14.94 -39.19 -28.40
N LYS A 146 15.03 -37.92 -28.81
CA LYS A 146 13.96 -37.26 -29.57
C LYS A 146 13.63 -38.01 -30.86
N HIS A 147 14.65 -38.40 -31.61
CA HIS A 147 14.50 -39.20 -32.83
C HIS A 147 13.87 -40.56 -32.53
N ALA A 148 14.35 -41.28 -31.51
CA ALA A 148 13.81 -42.59 -31.12
C ALA A 148 12.33 -42.53 -30.67
N LEU A 149 11.87 -41.38 -30.18
CA LEU A 149 10.49 -41.17 -29.72
C LEU A 149 9.50 -40.81 -30.83
N MET A 150 9.95 -40.43 -32.03
CA MET A 150 9.04 -40.14 -33.15
C MET A 150 8.17 -41.35 -33.53
N GLU A 151 8.75 -42.54 -33.41
CA GLU A 151 8.07 -43.82 -33.58
C GLU A 151 8.58 -44.77 -32.48
N PHE A 152 8.13 -44.52 -31.26
CA PHE A 152 8.67 -45.16 -30.06
C PHE A 152 8.62 -46.69 -30.13
N SER A 153 9.80 -47.31 -29.97
CA SER A 153 9.94 -48.72 -29.61
C SER A 153 11.17 -48.90 -28.72
N LEU A 154 11.11 -49.82 -27.76
CA LEU A 154 12.23 -50.12 -26.86
C LEU A 154 13.51 -50.49 -27.62
N SER A 155 13.37 -51.18 -28.76
CA SER A 155 14.49 -51.55 -29.64
C SER A 155 15.23 -50.35 -30.24
N LYS A 156 14.57 -49.20 -30.42
CA LYS A 156 15.18 -47.98 -30.97
C LYS A 156 15.99 -47.18 -29.93
N LEU A 157 15.92 -47.56 -28.65
CA LEU A 157 16.74 -46.96 -27.59
C LEU A 157 18.12 -47.61 -27.45
N VAL A 158 18.41 -48.65 -28.26
CA VAL A 158 19.69 -49.36 -28.23
C VAL A 158 20.71 -48.61 -29.09
N PRO A 159 21.85 -48.15 -28.52
CA PRO A 159 22.92 -47.51 -29.29
C PRO A 159 23.64 -48.49 -30.25
N PRO A 160 24.25 -48.01 -31.35
CA PRO A 160 24.28 -46.61 -31.79
C PRO A 160 23.02 -46.22 -32.58
N VAL A 161 22.57 -44.97 -32.41
CA VAL A 161 21.45 -44.40 -33.19
C VAL A 161 21.99 -43.57 -34.34
N PHE A 162 21.64 -43.95 -35.56
CA PHE A 162 22.08 -43.24 -36.77
C PHE A 162 21.08 -42.14 -37.14
N ILE A 163 21.53 -40.89 -37.05
CA ILE A 163 20.78 -39.70 -37.48
C ILE A 163 21.63 -38.96 -38.51
N SER A 164 21.02 -38.65 -39.65
CA SER A 164 21.68 -37.87 -40.71
C SER A 164 22.02 -36.44 -40.23
N LYS A 165 23.02 -35.80 -40.84
CA LYS A 165 23.45 -34.45 -40.45
C LYS A 165 22.33 -33.43 -40.68
N GLU A 166 21.58 -33.63 -41.76
CA GLU A 166 20.46 -32.78 -42.17
C GLU A 166 19.28 -32.88 -41.19
N GLU A 167 19.09 -34.04 -40.56
CA GLU A 167 18.02 -34.28 -39.59
C GLU A 167 18.38 -33.79 -38.18
N ARG A 168 19.66 -33.73 -37.80
CA ARG A 168 20.08 -33.22 -36.47
C ARG A 168 19.73 -31.75 -36.26
N ILE A 169 19.78 -30.92 -37.30
CA ILE A 169 19.48 -29.48 -37.22
C ILE A 169 18.02 -29.22 -36.81
N PRO A 170 16.99 -29.75 -37.50
CA PRO A 170 15.60 -29.55 -37.10
C PRO A 170 15.32 -30.16 -35.72
N LEU A 171 15.90 -31.32 -35.38
CA LEU A 171 15.78 -31.92 -34.05
C LEU A 171 16.34 -30.99 -32.96
N ALA A 172 17.50 -30.37 -33.18
CA ALA A 172 18.09 -29.40 -32.24
C ALA A 172 17.19 -28.18 -32.04
N ILE A 173 16.58 -27.67 -33.12
CA ILE A 173 15.62 -26.56 -33.02
C ILE A 173 14.39 -26.95 -32.20
N GLU A 174 13.86 -28.15 -32.40
CA GLU A 174 12.74 -28.66 -31.60
C GLU A 174 13.09 -28.81 -30.13
N GLU A 175 14.27 -29.37 -29.83
CA GLU A 175 14.75 -29.56 -28.46
C GLU A 175 15.01 -28.24 -27.74
N MET A 176 15.51 -27.21 -28.44
CA MET A 176 15.65 -25.86 -27.87
C MET A 176 14.30 -25.22 -27.55
N LYS A 177 13.27 -25.49 -28.35
CA LYS A 177 11.91 -24.95 -28.13
C LYS A 177 11.18 -25.67 -27.01
N LYS A 178 11.19 -27.01 -27.05
CA LYS A 178 10.49 -27.87 -26.09
C LYS A 178 11.35 -29.12 -25.87
N PRO A 179 12.25 -29.10 -24.87
CA PRO A 179 13.13 -30.22 -24.63
C PRO A 179 12.32 -31.45 -24.23
N THR A 180 12.66 -32.59 -24.84
CA THR A 180 12.09 -33.89 -24.51
C THR A 180 12.37 -34.22 -23.04
N VAL A 181 13.64 -34.11 -22.66
CA VAL A 181 14.11 -34.21 -21.27
C VAL A 181 15.06 -33.05 -20.97
N ASN A 182 15.12 -32.65 -19.70
CA ASN A 182 16.13 -31.72 -19.23
C ASN A 182 16.79 -32.27 -17.96
N LEU A 183 18.09 -32.58 -18.05
CA LEU A 183 18.89 -33.12 -16.96
C LEU A 183 19.60 -32.03 -16.13
N ARG A 184 19.44 -30.73 -16.45
CA ARG A 184 19.88 -29.61 -15.57
C ARG A 184 18.88 -29.42 -14.43
N ARG A 185 18.84 -30.37 -13.49
CA ARG A 185 17.91 -30.42 -12.36
C ARG A 185 18.64 -30.61 -11.04
N ASP A 186 17.89 -30.41 -9.95
CA ASP A 186 18.35 -30.55 -8.58
C ASP A 186 19.65 -29.76 -8.33
N GLU A 187 20.70 -30.41 -7.83
CA GLU A 187 22.03 -29.83 -7.59
C GLU A 187 22.71 -29.30 -8.88
N PHE A 188 22.24 -29.74 -10.04
CA PHE A 188 22.70 -29.29 -11.35
C PHE A 188 21.67 -28.39 -12.04
N SER A 189 20.87 -27.63 -11.30
CA SER A 189 20.01 -26.60 -11.90
C SER A 189 20.84 -25.42 -12.45
N TYR A 190 20.39 -24.78 -13.53
CA TYR A 190 21.06 -23.61 -14.11
C TYR A 190 20.76 -22.33 -13.30
N THR A 191 21.79 -21.69 -12.75
CA THR A 191 21.63 -20.58 -11.77
C THR A 191 22.20 -19.23 -12.22
N ARG A 192 22.95 -19.15 -13.35
CA ARG A 192 23.62 -17.90 -13.79
C ARG A 192 22.65 -16.74 -14.01
N ASP A 193 21.47 -16.98 -14.58
CA ASP A 193 20.48 -15.92 -14.83
C ASP A 193 19.79 -15.43 -13.55
N VAL A 194 19.56 -16.34 -12.60
CA VAL A 194 18.99 -16.04 -11.28
C VAL A 194 19.96 -15.18 -10.46
N GLU A 195 21.27 -15.45 -10.55
CA GLU A 195 22.27 -14.67 -9.84
C GLU A 195 22.44 -13.25 -10.40
N LYS A 196 22.36 -13.10 -11.73
CA LYS A 196 22.41 -11.80 -12.42
C LYS A 196 21.21 -10.91 -12.07
N THR A 197 20.00 -11.49 -12.06
CA THR A 197 18.75 -10.79 -11.68
C THR A 197 18.69 -10.48 -10.18
N ARG A 198 19.20 -11.36 -9.31
CA ARG A 198 19.27 -11.08 -7.86
C ARG A 198 20.15 -9.86 -7.55
N LYS A 199 21.25 -9.66 -8.29
CA LYS A 199 22.12 -8.48 -8.12
C LYS A 199 21.41 -7.19 -8.53
N SER A 200 20.70 -7.16 -9.66
CA SER A 200 19.95 -5.98 -10.08
C SER A 200 18.78 -5.66 -9.14
N LEU A 201 18.07 -6.68 -8.64
CA LEU A 201 16.98 -6.52 -7.66
C LEU A 201 17.45 -5.87 -6.35
N LYS A 202 18.64 -6.23 -5.84
CA LYS A 202 19.21 -5.59 -4.64
C LYS A 202 19.45 -4.10 -4.86
N VAL A 203 19.96 -3.72 -6.03
CA VAL A 203 20.20 -2.31 -6.38
C VAL A 203 18.88 -1.55 -6.47
N THR A 204 17.86 -2.12 -7.13
CA THR A 204 16.52 -1.53 -7.18
C THR A 204 15.91 -1.36 -5.79
N ALA A 205 16.06 -2.35 -4.90
CA ALA A 205 15.57 -2.25 -3.53
C ALA A 205 16.24 -1.11 -2.75
N VAL A 206 17.56 -0.91 -2.90
CA VAL A 206 18.27 0.22 -2.30
C VAL A 206 17.71 1.56 -2.79
N PHE A 207 17.44 1.70 -4.09
CA PHE A 207 16.84 2.92 -4.64
C PHE A 207 15.43 3.18 -4.09
N ILE A 208 14.60 2.14 -3.93
CA ILE A 208 13.26 2.27 -3.34
C ILE A 208 13.35 2.75 -1.89
N ILE A 209 14.26 2.17 -1.10
CA ILE A 209 14.49 2.59 0.30
C ILE A 209 14.94 4.05 0.35
N MET A 210 15.83 4.47 -0.55
CA MET A 210 16.30 5.85 -0.62
C MET A 210 15.15 6.83 -0.94
N ILE A 211 14.27 6.48 -1.89
CA ILE A 211 13.09 7.28 -2.22
C ILE A 211 12.14 7.38 -1.02
N LEU A 212 11.90 6.28 -0.31
CA LEU A 212 11.07 6.28 0.89
C LEU A 212 11.64 7.17 2.01
N LEU A 213 12.96 7.19 2.18
CA LEU A 213 13.62 8.09 3.14
C LEU A 213 13.43 9.56 2.79
N ILE A 214 13.58 9.91 1.50
CA ILE A 214 13.37 11.28 1.02
C ILE A 214 11.93 11.74 1.23
N LEU A 215 10.95 10.88 0.89
CA LEU A 215 9.53 11.17 1.11
C LEU A 215 9.21 11.33 2.60
N SER A 216 9.79 10.47 3.44
CA SER A 216 9.60 10.55 4.89
C SER A 216 10.18 11.85 5.47
N ALA A 217 11.34 12.29 4.98
CA ALA A 217 11.95 13.55 5.40
C ALA A 217 11.09 14.76 5.01
N ASP A 218 10.51 14.79 3.80
CA ASP A 218 9.59 15.87 3.37
C ASP A 218 8.35 15.96 4.28
N ILE A 219 7.74 14.82 4.59
CA ILE A 219 6.57 14.75 5.47
C ILE A 219 6.92 15.26 6.88
N LEU A 220 8.04 14.79 7.45
CA LEU A 220 8.49 15.24 8.76
C LEU A 220 8.75 16.75 8.78
N PHE A 221 9.40 17.28 7.74
CA PHE A 221 9.66 18.70 7.62
C PHE A 221 8.36 19.51 7.62
N ARG A 222 7.35 19.11 6.82
CA ARG A 222 6.02 19.76 6.81
C ARG A 222 5.33 19.72 8.16
N ILE A 223 5.39 18.60 8.88
CA ILE A 223 4.76 18.45 10.20
C ILE A 223 5.42 19.40 11.20
N ILE A 224 6.75 19.50 11.19
CA ILE A 224 7.49 20.38 12.10
C ILE A 224 7.17 21.85 11.80
N SER A 225 7.23 22.26 10.53
CA SER A 225 6.92 23.63 10.12
C SER A 225 5.47 24.02 10.45
N SER A 226 4.50 23.13 10.21
CA SER A 226 3.10 23.38 10.53
C SER A 226 2.85 23.53 12.04
N LYS A 227 3.55 22.75 12.88
CA LYS A 227 3.47 22.92 14.34
C LYS A 227 3.99 24.28 14.81
N GLN A 228 5.06 24.78 14.20
CA GLN A 228 5.59 26.10 14.51
C GLN A 228 4.60 27.21 14.13
N GLU A 229 3.98 27.11 12.96
CA GLU A 229 2.97 28.07 12.50
C GLU A 229 1.74 28.13 13.43
N ILE A 230 1.24 26.97 13.87
CA ILE A 230 0.13 26.89 14.84
C ILE A 230 0.51 27.56 16.17
N ALA A 231 1.74 27.35 16.65
CA ALA A 231 2.20 27.97 17.89
C ALA A 231 2.29 29.50 17.78
N LEU A 232 2.75 30.01 16.63
CA LEU A 232 2.80 31.44 16.34
C LEU A 232 1.39 32.05 16.32
N LEU A 233 0.47 31.47 15.54
CA LEU A 233 -0.91 31.93 15.45
C LEU A 233 -1.62 31.91 16.81
N ARG A 234 -1.38 30.88 17.62
CA ARG A 234 -1.96 30.79 18.96
C ARG A 234 -1.45 31.90 19.89
N ASN A 235 -0.16 32.23 19.80
CA ASN A 235 0.41 33.34 20.56
C ASN A 235 -0.15 34.69 20.11
N GLU A 236 -0.35 34.88 18.80
CA GLU A 236 -0.94 36.11 18.25
C GLU A 236 -2.39 36.29 18.71
N ILE A 237 -3.22 35.24 18.60
CA ILE A 237 -4.59 35.23 19.13
C ILE A 237 -4.62 35.57 20.62
N ARG A 238 -3.72 34.96 21.41
CA ARG A 238 -3.65 35.20 22.85
C ARG A 238 -3.22 36.63 23.18
N LYS A 239 -2.28 37.20 22.42
CA LYS A 239 -1.86 38.59 22.57
C LYS A 239 -3.03 39.54 22.30
N SER A 240 -3.73 39.37 21.18
CA SER A 240 -4.91 40.19 20.86
C SER A 240 -6.04 40.02 21.88
N TYR A 241 -6.24 38.82 22.44
CA TYR A 241 -7.21 38.60 23.51
C TYR A 241 -6.86 39.39 24.77
N LEU A 242 -5.59 39.34 25.20
CA LEU A 242 -5.11 40.03 26.41
C LEU A 242 -5.10 41.55 26.25
N GLU A 243 -4.92 42.08 25.04
CA GLU A 243 -5.08 43.52 24.76
C GLU A 243 -6.51 44.00 25.04
N ILE A 244 -7.52 43.15 24.79
CA ILE A 244 -8.94 43.47 25.05
C ILE A 244 -9.29 43.22 26.52
N PHE A 245 -8.79 42.13 27.13
CA PHE A 245 -9.12 41.72 28.50
C PHE A 245 -7.86 41.53 29.39
N PRO A 246 -7.18 42.62 29.81
CA PRO A 246 -5.88 42.54 30.50
C PRO A 246 -5.92 41.93 31.92
N GLY A 247 -7.11 41.79 32.53
CA GLY A 247 -7.28 41.25 33.89
C GLY A 247 -7.45 39.73 33.97
N GLU A 248 -7.55 39.03 32.85
CA GLU A 248 -7.94 37.61 32.83
C GLU A 248 -6.74 36.68 32.96
N LYS A 249 -6.69 35.93 34.08
CA LYS A 249 -5.55 35.06 34.42
C LYS A 249 -5.65 33.64 33.86
N ASN A 250 -6.87 33.12 33.69
CA ASN A 250 -7.12 31.74 33.26
C ASN A 250 -7.65 31.69 31.82
N ILE A 251 -6.73 31.70 30.86
CA ILE A 251 -7.05 31.67 29.44
C ILE A 251 -6.82 30.25 28.91
N VAL A 252 -7.93 29.56 28.61
CA VAL A 252 -7.94 28.17 28.11
C VAL A 252 -8.31 28.12 26.63
N ASN A 253 -9.36 28.84 26.23
CA ASN A 253 -9.82 28.94 24.85
C ASN A 253 -10.25 30.38 24.57
N GLU A 254 -9.34 31.11 23.94
CA GLU A 254 -9.45 32.53 23.65
C GLU A 254 -10.72 32.85 22.85
N LEU A 255 -11.00 32.07 21.82
CA LEU A 255 -12.15 32.31 20.93
C LEU A 255 -13.49 32.07 21.64
N HIS A 256 -13.58 31.00 22.43
CA HIS A 256 -14.80 30.69 23.17
C HIS A 256 -15.05 31.71 24.28
N GLN A 257 -14.00 32.11 25.01
CA GLN A 257 -14.09 33.13 26.06
C GLN A 257 -14.46 34.49 25.47
N LEU A 258 -13.85 34.90 24.35
CA LEU A 258 -14.20 36.14 23.66
C LEU A 258 -15.68 36.15 23.25
N LYS A 259 -16.18 35.06 22.65
CA LYS A 259 -17.60 34.93 22.29
C LYS A 259 -18.51 35.05 23.51
N SER A 260 -18.11 34.48 24.66
CA SER A 260 -18.85 34.59 25.91
C SER A 260 -18.89 36.03 26.42
N HIS A 261 -17.75 36.71 26.47
CA HIS A 261 -17.66 38.13 26.88
C HIS A 261 -18.49 39.03 25.98
N VAL A 262 -18.42 38.86 24.65
CA VAL A 262 -19.25 39.63 23.70
C VAL A 262 -20.73 39.39 23.94
N LYS A 263 -21.15 38.15 24.22
CA LYS A 263 -22.55 37.83 24.51
C LYS A 263 -23.01 38.49 25.81
N GLU A 264 -22.18 38.48 26.85
CA GLU A 264 -22.48 39.13 28.12
C GLU A 264 -22.59 40.65 27.97
N LEU A 265 -21.64 41.28 27.26
CA LEU A 265 -21.66 42.72 26.99
C LEU A 265 -22.93 43.13 26.22
N LYS A 266 -23.32 42.38 25.19
CA LYS A 266 -24.59 42.60 24.47
C LYS A 266 -25.82 42.40 25.37
N GLY A 267 -25.76 41.43 26.28
CA GLY A 267 -26.83 41.21 27.27
C GLY A 267 -26.99 42.39 28.23
N ARG A 268 -25.88 42.97 28.70
CA ARG A 268 -25.87 44.17 29.55
C ARG A 268 -26.33 45.42 28.79
N GLU A 269 -25.94 45.56 27.54
CA GLU A 269 -26.38 46.67 26.66
C GLU A 269 -27.91 46.71 26.54
N GLY A 270 -28.55 45.54 26.41
CA GLY A 270 -30.00 45.44 26.40
C GLY A 270 -30.69 46.02 27.66
N VAL A 271 -30.06 46.01 28.83
CA VAL A 271 -30.65 46.56 30.06
C VAL A 271 -30.76 48.10 29.99
N PHE A 272 -29.87 48.75 29.23
CA PHE A 272 -29.81 50.21 29.12
C PHE A 272 -30.42 50.76 27.83
N ILE A 273 -30.56 49.95 26.78
CA ILE A 273 -31.25 50.36 25.55
C ILE A 273 -32.77 50.39 25.82
N GLY A 274 -33.33 51.61 25.90
CA GLY A 274 -34.78 51.85 25.95
C GLY A 274 -35.30 52.53 27.21
N VAL A 275 -34.49 52.65 28.26
CA VAL A 275 -34.83 53.42 29.46
C VAL A 275 -34.04 54.73 29.42
N LYS A 276 -34.69 55.88 29.63
CA LYS A 276 -34.03 57.19 29.80
C LYS A 276 -34.16 57.66 31.25
N PRO A 277 -33.41 57.09 32.22
CA PRO A 277 -33.64 57.34 33.64
C PRO A 277 -33.55 58.82 34.02
N LEU A 278 -32.65 59.56 33.36
CA LEU A 278 -32.47 60.99 33.61
C LEU A 278 -33.70 61.82 33.20
N ASN A 279 -34.40 61.44 32.13
CA ASN A 279 -35.62 62.14 31.71
C ASN A 279 -36.74 61.89 32.72
N VAL A 280 -36.98 60.63 33.10
CA VAL A 280 -37.98 60.27 34.11
C VAL A 280 -37.71 60.95 35.45
N LEU A 281 -36.44 60.99 35.91
CA LEU A 281 -36.07 61.68 37.14
C LEU A 281 -36.29 63.20 37.04
N SER A 282 -35.99 63.81 35.89
CA SER A 282 -36.23 65.23 35.64
C SER A 282 -37.73 65.56 35.67
N GLU A 283 -38.56 64.77 34.99
CA GLU A 283 -40.01 64.94 34.97
C GLU A 283 -40.61 64.77 36.36
N LEU A 284 -40.20 63.75 37.11
CA LEU A 284 -40.63 63.55 38.49
C LEU A 284 -40.25 64.74 39.38
N ALA A 285 -39.08 65.35 39.18
CA ALA A 285 -38.60 66.48 39.98
C ALA A 285 -39.42 67.76 39.77
N GLN A 286 -40.03 67.95 38.60
CA GLN A 286 -40.87 69.12 38.29
C GLN A 286 -42.28 69.04 38.89
N ILE A 287 -42.71 67.87 39.35
CA ILE A 287 -44.05 67.68 39.89
C ILE A 287 -44.11 68.18 41.34
N GLU A 288 -44.97 69.15 41.61
CA GLU A 288 -45.21 69.66 42.96
C GLU A 288 -45.86 68.61 43.88
N ARG A 289 -45.17 68.28 44.98
CA ARG A 289 -45.55 67.22 45.93
C ARG A 289 -45.97 67.82 47.27
N GLU A 290 -47.12 68.50 47.31
CA GLU A 290 -47.64 69.10 48.53
C GLU A 290 -48.11 68.02 49.53
N GLY A 291 -47.19 67.51 50.35
CA GLY A 291 -47.48 66.51 51.37
C GLY A 291 -47.44 65.05 50.89
N ALA A 292 -46.76 64.78 49.77
CA ALA A 292 -46.44 63.42 49.30
C ALA A 292 -44.92 63.25 49.07
N ARG A 293 -44.38 62.07 49.36
CA ARG A 293 -42.95 61.74 49.22
C ARG A 293 -42.80 60.40 48.52
N PHE A 294 -41.90 60.33 47.52
CA PHE A 294 -41.45 59.07 46.95
C PHE A 294 -40.28 58.51 47.77
N ASN A 295 -40.39 57.25 48.17
CA ASN A 295 -39.35 56.52 48.88
C ASN A 295 -38.58 55.60 47.94
N GLU A 296 -39.24 55.06 46.91
CA GLU A 296 -38.65 54.15 45.95
C GLU A 296 -39.23 54.41 44.55
N VAL A 297 -38.36 54.46 43.55
CA VAL A 297 -38.70 54.61 42.14
C VAL A 297 -38.02 53.48 41.38
N THR A 298 -38.81 52.57 40.82
CA THR A 298 -38.33 51.48 39.98
C THR A 298 -38.70 51.78 38.55
N ILE A 299 -37.72 51.79 37.64
CA ILE A 299 -37.93 52.03 36.21
C ILE A 299 -37.52 50.76 35.46
N ASP A 300 -38.46 50.19 34.70
CA ASP A 300 -38.24 49.07 33.79
C ASP A 300 -38.46 49.54 32.33
N ARG A 301 -38.20 48.68 31.34
CA ARG A 301 -38.28 49.02 29.91
C ARG A 301 -39.64 49.56 29.45
N GLU A 302 -40.73 49.16 30.10
CA GLU A 302 -42.09 49.52 29.67
C GLU A 302 -42.94 50.16 30.77
N SER A 303 -42.51 50.12 32.04
CA SER A 303 -43.29 50.65 33.16
C SER A 303 -42.40 51.16 34.27
N MET A 304 -42.93 52.10 35.04
CA MET A 304 -42.32 52.60 36.26
C MET A 304 -43.27 52.39 37.43
N THR A 305 -42.69 52.09 38.58
CA THR A 305 -43.41 51.94 39.85
C THR A 305 -42.88 52.98 40.82
N LEU A 306 -43.77 53.80 41.35
CA LEU A 306 -43.51 54.87 42.29
C LEU A 306 -44.14 54.51 43.63
N ARG A 307 -43.30 54.29 44.65
CA ARG A 307 -43.76 53.98 46.02
C ARG A 307 -43.47 55.14 46.95
N GLY A 308 -44.42 55.46 47.80
CA GLY A 308 -44.32 56.64 48.65
C GLY A 308 -45.36 56.73 49.76
N GLU A 309 -45.33 57.86 50.44
CA GLU A 309 -46.24 58.21 51.53
C GLU A 309 -46.90 59.57 51.25
N ALA A 310 -48.18 59.72 51.58
CA ALA A 310 -48.94 60.95 51.47
C ALA A 310 -49.80 61.20 52.71
N ARG A 311 -50.20 62.45 52.96
CA ARG A 311 -51.01 62.82 54.14
C ARG A 311 -52.43 62.23 54.16
N SER A 312 -53.01 61.94 52.99
CA SER A 312 -54.34 61.36 52.87
C SER A 312 -54.51 60.67 51.51
N LEU A 313 -55.58 59.86 51.37
CA LEU A 313 -55.94 59.24 50.09
C LEU A 313 -56.27 60.30 49.03
N SER A 314 -56.84 61.44 49.43
CA SER A 314 -57.11 62.56 48.52
C SER A 314 -55.82 63.18 47.97
N THR A 315 -54.74 63.26 48.77
CA THR A 315 -53.42 63.71 48.27
C THR A 315 -52.83 62.71 47.27
N VAL A 316 -53.03 61.40 47.46
CA VAL A 316 -52.58 60.38 46.49
C VAL A 316 -53.32 60.52 45.15
N GLN A 317 -54.63 60.74 45.18
CA GLN A 317 -55.43 60.96 43.98
C GLN A 317 -55.03 62.26 43.25
N GLN A 318 -54.78 63.34 43.98
CA GLN A 318 -54.27 64.59 43.39
C GLN A 318 -52.89 64.39 42.76
N LEU A 319 -52.00 63.63 43.40
CA LEU A 319 -50.70 63.28 42.85
C LEU A 319 -50.83 62.43 41.58
N GLN A 320 -51.75 61.47 41.54
CA GLN A 320 -52.06 60.67 40.36
C GLN A 320 -52.48 61.56 39.18
N GLU A 321 -53.40 62.52 39.40
CA GLU A 321 -53.84 63.45 38.37
C GLU A 321 -52.70 64.37 37.88
N LYS A 322 -51.78 64.78 38.77
CA LYS A 322 -50.58 65.53 38.38
C LYS A 322 -49.63 64.67 37.54
N LEU A 323 -49.44 63.41 37.90
CA LEU A 323 -48.57 62.45 37.18
C LEU A 323 -49.09 62.15 35.76
N LYS A 324 -50.42 62.11 35.54
CA LYS A 324 -51.03 61.91 34.20
C LYS A 324 -50.64 62.98 33.17
N LYS A 325 -50.14 64.14 33.60
CA LYS A 325 -49.67 65.19 32.68
C LYS A 325 -48.35 64.82 32.00
N TYR A 326 -47.50 64.10 32.71
CA TYR A 326 -46.12 63.76 32.31
C TYR A 326 -46.00 62.31 31.86
N PHE A 327 -46.77 61.40 32.44
CA PHE A 327 -46.70 59.97 32.18
C PHE A 327 -48.02 59.40 31.66
N ASP A 328 -47.95 58.31 30.92
CA ASP A 328 -49.12 57.59 30.39
C ASP A 328 -49.50 56.42 31.30
N GLU A 329 -50.75 55.94 31.22
CA GLU A 329 -51.27 54.79 32.00
C GLU A 329 -51.04 54.87 33.53
N VAL A 330 -51.19 56.06 34.12
CA VAL A 330 -50.98 56.28 35.56
C VAL A 330 -52.14 55.72 36.39
N ALA A 331 -51.88 54.67 37.15
CA ALA A 331 -52.85 54.01 38.03
C ALA A 331 -52.33 53.86 39.47
N ILE A 332 -53.22 54.03 40.44
CA ILE A 332 -52.93 53.66 41.84
C ILE A 332 -53.11 52.14 41.93
N SER A 333 -52.00 51.43 42.12
CA SER A 333 -51.98 49.96 42.23
C SER A 333 -52.26 49.47 43.65
N ASP A 334 -51.87 50.24 44.67
CA ASP A 334 -52.13 49.93 46.08
C ASP A 334 -52.16 51.23 46.91
N SER A 335 -53.02 51.29 47.94
CA SER A 335 -53.05 52.37 48.93
C SER A 335 -53.49 51.85 50.28
N ARG A 336 -52.67 52.04 51.32
CA ARG A 336 -52.93 51.53 52.67
C ARG A 336 -52.48 52.51 53.75
N ALA A 337 -53.17 52.54 54.88
CA ALA A 337 -52.78 53.39 56.00
C ALA A 337 -51.49 52.85 56.66
N SER A 338 -50.56 53.76 56.96
CA SER A 338 -49.36 53.49 57.75
C SER A 338 -49.65 53.62 59.24
N VAL A 339 -48.84 52.98 60.07
CA VAL A 339 -48.92 53.01 61.54
C VAL A 339 -48.77 54.44 62.10
N GLN A 340 -48.17 55.35 61.32
CA GLN A 340 -47.94 56.76 61.68
C GLN A 340 -49.04 57.72 61.21
N GLY A 341 -50.15 57.23 60.65
CA GLY A 341 -51.30 58.05 60.22
C GLY A 341 -51.21 58.63 58.79
N ASN A 342 -50.09 58.44 58.08
CA ASN A 342 -49.95 58.74 56.66
C ASN A 342 -50.46 57.57 55.78
N MET A 343 -50.77 57.82 54.51
CA MET A 343 -51.15 56.81 53.52
C MET A 343 -49.94 56.38 52.69
N LEU A 344 -49.58 55.09 52.75
CA LEU A 344 -48.63 54.47 51.82
C LEU A 344 -49.33 54.23 50.48
N PHE A 345 -48.65 54.52 49.38
CA PHE A 345 -49.17 54.32 48.04
C PHE A 345 -48.15 53.67 47.11
N THR A 346 -48.67 52.92 46.13
CA THR A 346 -47.91 52.46 44.97
C THR A 346 -48.64 52.91 43.71
N ILE A 347 -47.98 53.74 42.90
CA ILE A 347 -48.49 54.19 41.60
C ILE A 347 -47.66 53.53 40.50
N THR A 348 -48.34 52.92 39.53
CA THR A 348 -47.71 52.43 38.30
C THR A 348 -47.98 53.41 37.18
N ALA A 349 -46.98 53.67 36.35
CA ALA A 349 -47.08 54.56 35.19
C ALA A 349 -46.19 54.03 34.06
N LYS A 350 -46.37 54.55 32.84
CA LYS A 350 -45.49 54.30 31.70
C LYS A 350 -44.86 55.61 31.23
N GLU A 351 -43.59 55.55 30.81
CA GLU A 351 -42.95 56.69 30.17
C GLU A 351 -43.70 57.02 28.89
N ARG A 352 -44.09 58.28 28.70
CA ARG A 352 -44.75 58.72 27.47
C ARG A 352 -43.76 58.55 26.32
N LYS A 353 -44.12 57.79 25.29
CA LYS A 353 -43.29 57.68 24.09
C LYS A 353 -43.30 59.04 23.40
N ALA A 354 -42.14 59.71 23.40
CA ALA A 354 -41.91 60.95 22.65
C ALA A 354 -42.05 60.72 21.14
#